data_AF-A0A1J5LS58-F1
#
_entry.id   AF-A0A1J5LS58-F1
#
_cell.length_a   1.000
_cell.length_b   1.000
_cell.length_c   1.000
_cell.angle_alpha   90.00
_cell.angle_beta   90.00
_cell.angle_gamma   90.00
#
_symmetry.space_group_name_H-M   'P 1'
#
loop_
_entity.id
_entity.type
_entity.pdbx_description
1 polymer ?
#
loop_
_entity_poly.entity_id
_entity_poly.type
_entity_poly.pdbx_seq_one_letter_code
_entity_poly.pdbx_strand_id
1 'polypeptide(L)'
;MKAFKIILSLFCICVILQSCNAEECEPGYVADIDGFCVPKFNDDMNQNFDPGSKFYHDTHSFIYFENGQWFDESHTVILDLK
;
A
#
# COMPACT_ATOMS: atom_id res chain seq x y z
N MET A 1 -7.77 -45.45 11.58
CA MET A 1 -8.61 -44.48 10.83
C MET A 1 -8.84 -43.13 11.56
N LYS A 2 -8.08 -42.78 12.61
CA LYS A 2 -8.19 -41.48 13.31
C LYS A 2 -7.18 -40.44 12.79
N ALA A 3 -5.95 -40.87 12.50
CA ALA A 3 -4.89 -40.01 11.98
C ALA A 3 -5.19 -39.41 10.59
N PHE A 4 -5.85 -40.16 9.71
CA PHE A 4 -6.20 -39.71 8.35
C PHE A 4 -7.20 -38.53 8.36
N LYS A 5 -8.10 -38.47 9.36
CA LYS A 5 -9.05 -37.37 9.51
C LYS A 5 -8.39 -36.07 9.98
N ILE A 6 -7.31 -36.18 10.76
CA ILE A 6 -6.57 -35.01 11.28
C ILE A 6 -5.75 -34.37 10.15
N ILE A 7 -5.14 -35.19 9.29
CA ILE A 7 -4.33 -34.71 8.15
C ILE A 7 -5.19 -33.96 7.12
N LEU A 8 -6.41 -34.45 6.85
CA LEU A 8 -7.34 -33.80 5.91
C LEU A 8 -7.84 -32.43 6.42
N SER A 9 -7.98 -32.29 7.75
CA SER A 9 -8.40 -31.05 8.41
C SER A 9 -7.34 -29.95 8.33
N LEU A 10 -6.05 -30.30 8.40
CA LEU A 10 -4.94 -29.35 8.29
C LEU A 10 -4.75 -28.83 6.85
N PHE A 11 -5.06 -29.63 5.84
CA PHE A 11 -4.89 -29.23 4.44
C PHE A 11 -5.87 -28.12 4.01
N CYS A 12 -7.09 -28.09 4.58
CA CYS A 12 -8.09 -27.06 4.26
C CYS A 12 -7.72 -25.66 4.80
N ILE A 13 -6.90 -25.57 5.84
CA ILE A 13 -6.51 -24.28 6.45
C ILE A 13 -5.43 -23.58 5.60
N CYS A 14 -4.59 -24.33 4.88
CA CYS A 14 -3.53 -23.74 4.05
C CYS A 14 -4.05 -23.06 2.77
N VAL A 15 -5.20 -23.46 2.23
CA VAL A 15 -5.73 -22.91 0.97
C VAL A 15 -6.25 -21.47 1.14
N ILE A 16 -6.61 -21.08 2.36
CA ILE A 16 -7.18 -19.76 2.64
C ILE A 16 -6.11 -18.65 2.66
N LEU A 17 -4.82 -19.00 2.79
CA LEU A 17 -3.71 -18.04 2.84
C LEU A 17 -3.11 -17.72 1.46
N GLN A 18 -3.54 -18.39 0.38
CA GLN A 18 -2.98 -18.19 -0.96
C GLN A 18 -3.71 -17.12 -1.80
N SER A 19 -4.71 -16.42 -1.23
CA SER A 19 -5.55 -15.48 -1.98
C SER A 19 -5.21 -13.99 -1.80
N CYS A 20 -4.02 -13.67 -1.27
CA CYS A 20 -3.45 -12.32 -1.37
C CYS A 20 -2.28 -12.32 -2.37
N ASN A 21 -2.54 -12.70 -3.62
CA ASN A 21 -1.76 -12.09 -4.70
C ASN A 21 -2.37 -10.71 -4.92
N ALA A 22 -1.94 -9.73 -4.11
CA ALA A 22 -2.12 -8.35 -4.50
C ALA A 22 -1.49 -8.24 -5.90
N GLU A 23 -2.27 -7.80 -6.89
CA GLU A 23 -1.76 -7.58 -8.24
C GLU A 23 -0.48 -6.75 -8.10
N GLU A 24 0.64 -7.29 -8.58
CA GLU A 24 1.91 -6.59 -8.47
C GLU A 24 1.82 -5.32 -9.31
N CYS A 25 1.75 -4.18 -8.65
CA CYS A 25 1.77 -2.88 -9.32
C CYS A 25 3.06 -2.74 -10.15
N GLU A 26 2.99 -1.94 -11.21
CA GLU A 26 4.17 -1.64 -12.02
C GLU A 26 5.30 -1.05 -11.15
N PRO A 27 6.59 -1.26 -11.52
CA PRO A 27 7.70 -0.67 -10.80
C PRO A 27 7.53 0.84 -10.60
N GLY A 28 7.66 1.29 -9.36
CA GLY A 28 7.41 2.69 -8.99
C GLY A 28 6.00 2.96 -8.45
N TYR A 29 5.15 1.94 -8.34
CA TYR A 29 3.83 2.03 -7.72
C TYR A 29 3.67 1.04 -6.55
N VAL A 30 2.81 1.36 -5.60
CA VAL A 30 2.49 0.53 -4.42
C VAL A 30 0.98 0.41 -4.30
N ALA A 31 0.47 -0.81 -4.11
CA ALA A 31 -0.95 -1.07 -3.92
C ALA A 31 -1.42 -0.51 -2.56
N ASP A 32 -2.52 0.21 -2.55
CA ASP A 32 -3.20 0.61 -1.32
C ASP A 32 -4.20 -0.44 -0.83
N ILE A 33 -4.87 -0.14 0.29
CA ILE A 33 -5.86 -1.01 0.95
C ILE A 33 -7.01 -1.39 0.00
N ASP A 34 -7.39 -0.50 -0.91
CA ASP A 34 -8.47 -0.72 -1.87
C ASP A 34 -7.97 -1.44 -3.15
N GLY A 35 -6.67 -1.73 -3.22
CA GLY A 35 -6.02 -2.39 -4.34
C GLY A 35 -5.63 -1.46 -5.48
N PHE A 36 -5.69 -0.13 -5.29
CA PHE A 36 -5.26 0.82 -6.31
C PHE A 36 -3.74 1.01 -6.26
N CYS A 37 -3.11 1.04 -7.43
CA CYS A 37 -1.69 1.32 -7.56
C CYS A 37 -1.42 2.83 -7.44
N VAL A 38 -0.75 3.21 -6.36
CA VAL A 38 -0.39 4.59 -6.05
C VAL A 38 1.09 4.82 -6.37
N PRO A 39 1.46 5.91 -7.06
CA PRO A 39 2.86 6.18 -7.38
C PRO A 39 3.70 6.40 -6.12
N LYS A 40 4.93 5.89 -6.11
CA LYS A 40 5.92 6.14 -5.06
C LYS A 40 6.45 7.58 -5.20
N PHE A 41 6.45 8.31 -4.09
CA PHE A 41 7.02 9.65 -4.01
C PHE A 41 8.53 9.62 -4.26
N ASN A 42 9.03 10.61 -5.00
CA ASN A 42 10.45 10.83 -5.23
C ASN A 42 10.71 12.35 -5.27
N ASP A 43 11.76 12.80 -4.59
CA ASP A 43 12.23 14.19 -4.57
C ASP A 43 12.50 14.77 -5.97
N ASP A 44 12.87 13.92 -6.93
CA ASP A 44 13.13 14.32 -8.32
C ASP A 44 11.84 14.61 -9.14
N MET A 45 10.65 14.41 -8.56
CA MET A 45 9.39 14.72 -9.23
C MET A 45 9.26 16.24 -9.44
N ASN A 46 9.34 16.68 -10.70
CA ASN A 46 9.26 18.08 -11.06
C ASN A 46 7.83 18.63 -10.84
N GLN A 47 7.72 19.68 -10.03
CA GLN A 47 6.54 19.94 -9.20
C GLN A 47 5.50 20.84 -9.87
N ASN A 48 4.34 20.25 -10.16
CA ASN A 48 3.01 20.85 -10.08
C ASN A 48 2.06 19.72 -9.66
N PHE A 49 2.09 19.36 -8.38
CA PHE A 49 1.17 18.35 -7.85
C PHE A 49 -0.24 18.93 -7.80
N ASP A 50 -1.21 18.18 -8.31
CA ASP A 50 -2.61 18.58 -8.19
C ASP A 50 -3.09 18.37 -6.75
N PRO A 51 -3.87 19.31 -6.17
CA PRO A 51 -4.52 19.08 -4.89
C PRO A 51 -5.35 17.79 -4.91
N GLY A 52 -5.19 16.97 -3.87
CA GLY A 52 -5.79 15.64 -3.75
C GLY A 52 -4.93 14.50 -4.31
N SER A 53 -3.75 14.79 -4.87
CA SER A 53 -2.83 13.75 -5.32
C SER A 53 -2.34 12.90 -4.15
N LYS A 54 -2.39 11.58 -4.30
CA LYS A 54 -1.93 10.59 -3.31
C LYS A 54 -0.64 9.94 -3.81
N PHE A 55 0.34 9.79 -2.92
CA PHE A 55 1.61 9.12 -3.18
C PHE A 55 1.98 8.17 -2.05
N TYR A 56 2.82 7.19 -2.33
CA TYR A 56 3.42 6.34 -1.30
C TYR A 56 4.82 6.86 -0.92
N HIS A 57 5.05 7.13 0.35
CA HIS A 57 6.32 7.54 0.92
C HIS A 57 6.86 6.45 1.86
N ASP A 58 8.15 6.12 1.74
CA ASP A 58 8.73 5.01 2.51
C ASP A 58 8.64 5.21 4.03
N THR A 59 8.74 6.46 4.51
CA THR A 59 8.69 6.79 5.95
C THR A 59 7.28 7.08 6.45
N HIS A 60 6.43 7.68 5.61
CA HIS A 60 5.15 8.24 6.02
C HIS A 60 3.95 7.44 5.48
N SER A 61 4.20 6.30 4.82
CA SER A 61 3.19 5.53 4.11
C SER A 61 2.47 6.39 3.08
N PHE A 62 1.15 6.33 2.95
CA PHE A 62 0.44 7.16 1.98
C PHE A 62 0.37 8.62 2.43
N ILE A 63 0.77 9.51 1.53
CA ILE A 63 0.76 10.97 1.71
C ILE A 63 -0.14 11.63 0.67
N TYR A 64 -0.70 12.79 1.02
CA TYR A 64 -1.62 13.53 0.18
C TYR A 64 -1.14 14.97 0.03
N PHE A 65 -1.19 15.49 -1.19
CA PHE A 65 -0.88 16.89 -1.44
C PHE A 65 -2.16 17.72 -1.41
N GLU A 66 -2.24 18.71 -0.53
CA GLU A 66 -3.37 19.64 -0.47
C GLU A 66 -2.89 21.04 -0.11
N ASN A 67 -3.41 22.08 -0.78
CA ASN A 67 -3.12 23.48 -0.46
C ASN A 67 -1.61 23.82 -0.36
N GLY A 68 -0.75 23.16 -1.16
CA GLY A 68 0.70 23.41 -1.14
C GLY A 68 1.45 22.68 -0.02
N GLN A 69 0.78 21.80 0.73
CA GLN A 69 1.34 21.07 1.86
C GLN A 69 1.12 19.57 1.70
N TRP A 70 1.98 18.79 2.35
CA TRP A 70 1.87 17.34 2.41
C TRP A 70 1.26 16.91 3.74
N PHE A 71 0.36 15.93 3.66
CA PHE A 71 -0.34 15.37 4.81
C PHE A 71 -0.18 13.86 4.85
N ASP A 72 -0.11 13.28 6.05
CA ASP A 72 -0.21 11.84 6.25
C ASP A 72 -1.68 11.35 6.22
N GLU A 73 -1.89 10.04 6.37
CA GLU A 73 -3.23 9.44 6.44
C GLU A 73 -4.07 9.93 7.64
N SER A 74 -3.41 10.44 8.70
CA SER A 74 -4.06 11.04 9.86
C SER A 74 -4.36 12.55 9.67
N HIS A 75 -4.16 13.08 8.45
CA HIS A 75 -4.31 14.50 8.11
C HIS A 75 -3.37 15.43 8.92
N THR A 76 -2.23 14.92 9.35
CA THR A 76 -1.18 15.72 9.99
C THR A 76 -0.22 16.25 8.94
N VAL A 77 0.16 17.51 9.04
CA VAL A 77 1.13 18.14 8.14
C VAL A 77 2.49 17.49 8.31
N ILE A 78 3.09 17.04 7.20
CA ILE A 78 4.45 16.51 7.12
C ILE A 78 5.38 17.67 6.77
N LEU A 79 6.36 17.95 7.65
CA LEU A 79 7.30 19.06 7.48
C LEU A 79 8.65 18.61 6.90
N ASP A 80 8.92 17.32 6.94
CA ASP A 80 10.19 16.67 6.65
C ASP A 80 10.07 15.63 5.54
N LEU A 81 9.37 15.97 4.46
CA LEU A 81 9.32 15.16 3.25
C LEU A 81 10.67 15.25 2.50
N LYS A 82 11.45 14.17 2.53
CA LYS A 82 12.78 13.98 1.92
C LYS A 82 13.00 12.51 1.59
#